data_AF-A0A5C9EXC2-F1
#
_entry.id   AF-A0A5C9EXC2-F1
#
_cell.length_a   1.000
_cell.length_b   1.000
_cell.length_c   1.000
_cell.angle_alpha   90.00
_cell.angle_beta   90.00
_cell.angle_gamma   90.00
#
_symmetry.space_group_name_H-M   'P 1'
#
loop_
_entity.id
_entity.type
_entity.pdbx_description
1 polymer ?
#
loop_
_entity_poly.entity_id
_entity_poly.type
_entity_poly.pdbx_seq_one_letter_code
_entity_poly.pdbx_strand_id
1 'polypeptide(L)'
;MEIERFLDNFTINYSYFFRNYEIFKRIGELLEKYQLTKNSLIKVWSCPCANGEEPYSLAILFEELKAENSDFPEYKIVASDINSQAIKKAKKGIYGKHALHEIPPQYLKKYFTKISNSTTKYQINQALRNKVEFINEDITICHEKSQKYDIILCRNFIIYINLLSRNHLIRNLKTYLNDGGFLILGKTERLNGQKTFKLVDPTNHIYVKGELPNLKEGNEKSIQRLKDLANLETRINDKIMDKYKTISLQEKDDDLQPSEISIKKESPEEEPDKEIIKSNPIKKPKNLINISNILSKPSKSEIYEQQIAELEKFRTRINKELFFLKQQRKKLNEAILKFEEEKKEFQEQKKDFENTLLLFEKERRFIKKKWESYEMKNELLRIEKEMFKKQVEKFQHKIKNFEKYKNRKGSSENHISEAKVLKYGYKEEDHILPLGQYVISSSKDNSKHIPKKISINGIGSTYILILCDNLNQIYAMSHIMYLKPRKGQKKDELTNKHQYAQFCVPFLTKKMLINGASEKLTACIIGGAQIFNKKYNSVERILEKLKLELKKYNISIQKEHIGGAYPRDIKLNIKKKRILIQFGSNKKEIKL
;
A
#
# COMPACT_ATOMS: atom_id res chain seq x y z
N MET A 1 22.20 18.27 14.33
CA MET A 1 21.44 19.25 13.52
C MET A 1 21.13 18.76 12.11
N GLU A 2 22.10 18.34 11.29
CA GLU A 2 21.83 17.84 9.93
C GLU A 2 21.08 16.49 9.89
N ILE A 3 21.44 15.55 10.77
CA ILE A 3 20.74 14.25 10.89
C ILE A 3 19.27 14.43 11.29
N GLU A 4 18.98 15.32 12.24
CA GLU A 4 17.59 15.62 12.66
C GLU A 4 16.79 16.28 11.54
N ARG A 5 17.38 17.23 10.80
CA ARG A 5 16.73 17.85 9.62
C ARG A 5 16.51 16.87 8.48
N PHE A 6 17.42 15.90 8.31
CA PHE A 6 17.26 14.83 7.34
C PHE A 6 16.09 13.91 7.73
N LEU A 7 16.02 13.48 8.99
CA LEU A 7 14.90 12.68 9.50
C LEU A 7 13.56 13.40 9.31
N ASP A 8 13.48 14.69 9.64
CA ASP A 8 12.29 15.52 9.42
C ASP A 8 11.78 15.52 7.98
N ASN A 9 12.69 15.63 7.00
CA ASN A 9 12.34 15.70 5.59
C ASN A 9 12.14 14.32 4.94
N PHE A 10 12.66 13.26 5.56
CA PHE A 10 12.60 11.90 5.03
C PHE A 10 11.41 11.09 5.59
N THR A 11 10.96 11.37 6.82
CA THR A 11 9.78 10.71 7.41
C THR A 11 8.48 11.32 6.86
N ILE A 12 7.64 10.52 6.21
CA ILE A 12 6.27 10.94 5.85
C ILE A 12 5.41 10.91 7.12
N ASN A 13 5.41 12.00 7.88
CA ASN A 13 4.62 12.16 9.11
C ASN A 13 3.18 12.60 8.80
N TYR A 14 2.53 11.91 7.87
CA TYR A 14 1.12 12.17 7.56
C TYR A 14 0.23 11.41 8.55
N SER A 15 -0.21 12.12 9.59
CA SER A 15 -1.08 11.62 10.65
C SER A 15 -2.15 12.67 10.97
N TYR A 16 -3.27 12.21 11.49
CA TYR A 16 -4.41 13.03 11.90
C TYR A 16 -5.25 12.27 12.92
N PHE A 17 -6.01 13.01 13.72
CA PHE A 17 -6.82 12.46 14.81
C PHE A 17 -7.86 11.49 14.24
N PHE A 18 -7.99 10.34 14.90
CA PHE A 18 -8.91 9.26 14.56
C PHE A 18 -8.77 8.73 13.13
N ARG A 19 -7.53 8.70 12.61
CA ARG A 19 -7.24 8.13 11.30
C ARG A 19 -7.83 6.72 11.16
N ASN A 20 -8.79 6.59 10.24
CA ASN A 20 -9.65 5.42 10.10
C ASN A 20 -10.48 5.14 11.36
N TYR A 21 -11.38 6.06 11.71
CA TYR A 21 -12.21 6.06 12.93
C TYR A 21 -12.73 4.68 13.37
N GLU A 22 -13.18 3.84 12.42
CA GLU A 22 -13.66 2.48 12.66
C GLU A 22 -12.71 1.62 13.51
N ILE A 23 -11.40 1.82 13.39
CA ILE A 23 -10.41 1.07 14.17
C ILE A 23 -10.49 1.40 15.67
N PHE A 24 -10.77 2.66 16.01
CA PHE A 24 -10.89 3.10 17.40
C PHE A 24 -12.18 2.56 18.02
N LYS A 25 -13.28 2.59 17.27
CA LYS A 25 -14.53 1.92 17.67
C LYS A 25 -14.29 0.44 17.93
N ARG A 26 -13.59 -0.23 17.02
CA ARG A 26 -13.27 -1.64 17.14
C ARG A 26 -12.38 -1.96 18.35
N ILE A 27 -11.42 -1.08 18.68
CA ILE A 27 -10.60 -1.22 19.89
C ILE A 27 -11.50 -1.21 21.14
N GLY A 28 -12.47 -0.29 21.22
CA GLY A 28 -13.44 -0.26 22.32
C GLY A 28 -14.21 -1.58 22.45
N GLU A 29 -14.78 -2.06 21.35
CA GLU A 29 -15.51 -3.35 21.32
C GLU A 29 -14.63 -4.54 21.74
N LEU A 30 -13.35 -4.56 21.36
CA LEU A 30 -12.41 -5.62 21.73
C LEU A 30 -12.07 -5.59 23.22
N LEU A 31 -11.87 -4.39 23.78
CA LEU A 31 -11.60 -4.22 25.21
C LEU A 31 -12.73 -4.79 26.07
N GLU A 32 -13.97 -4.49 25.69
CA GLU A 32 -15.17 -5.02 26.35
C GLU A 32 -15.30 -6.53 26.14
N LYS A 33 -15.28 -6.99 24.88
CA LYS A 33 -15.52 -8.39 24.52
C LYS A 33 -14.55 -9.35 25.21
N TYR A 34 -13.27 -8.98 25.28
CA TYR A 34 -12.23 -9.83 25.85
C TYR A 34 -11.95 -9.53 27.31
N GLN A 35 -12.73 -8.65 27.94
CA GLN A 35 -12.63 -8.29 29.36
C GLN A 35 -11.23 -7.81 29.73
N LEU A 36 -10.52 -7.16 28.81
CA LEU A 36 -9.27 -6.46 29.13
C LEU A 36 -9.53 -5.32 30.12
N THR A 37 -10.79 -4.91 30.27
CA THR A 37 -11.28 -4.01 31.31
C THR A 37 -11.19 -4.56 32.74
N LYS A 38 -11.00 -5.88 32.92
CA LYS A 38 -10.80 -6.48 34.24
C LYS A 38 -9.36 -6.36 34.76
N ASN A 39 -8.42 -5.93 33.91
CA ASN A 39 -7.06 -5.63 34.36
C ASN A 39 -7.06 -4.35 35.19
N SER A 40 -6.19 -4.24 36.20
CA SER A 40 -6.08 -3.01 36.99
C SER A 40 -5.54 -1.81 36.21
N LEU A 41 -4.81 -2.07 35.11
CA LEU A 41 -4.22 -1.05 34.26
C LEU A 41 -4.05 -1.57 32.82
N ILE A 42 -4.61 -0.86 31.84
CA ILE A 42 -4.38 -1.14 30.42
C ILE A 42 -3.11 -0.43 29.96
N LYS A 43 -2.13 -1.19 29.45
CA LYS A 43 -0.88 -0.64 28.90
C LYS A 43 -0.90 -0.67 27.38
N VAL A 44 -0.74 0.50 26.78
CA VAL A 44 -0.74 0.65 25.32
C VAL A 44 0.58 1.22 24.82
N TRP A 45 1.05 0.72 23.68
CA TRP A 45 2.17 1.28 22.94
C TRP A 45 1.72 1.71 21.54
N SER A 46 1.88 2.99 21.19
CA SER A 46 1.67 3.50 19.83
C SER A 46 3.03 3.82 19.20
N CYS A 47 3.38 3.10 18.14
CA CYS A 47 4.71 3.18 17.52
C CYS A 47 4.71 2.84 16.02
N PRO A 48 5.17 3.73 15.12
CA PRO A 48 5.60 5.10 15.37
C PRO A 48 4.41 6.05 15.61
N CYS A 49 4.57 7.05 16.46
CA CYS A 49 3.46 7.94 16.86
C CYS A 49 3.38 9.28 16.09
N ALA A 50 4.34 9.60 15.22
CA ALA A 50 4.44 10.86 14.50
C ALA A 50 4.29 12.08 15.44
N ASN A 51 3.40 13.03 15.12
CA ASN A 51 3.17 14.22 15.95
C ASN A 51 2.19 13.98 17.11
N GLY A 52 1.85 12.73 17.43
CA GLY A 52 1.07 12.36 18.61
C GLY A 52 -0.44 12.23 18.40
N GLU A 53 -0.95 12.38 17.18
CA GLU A 53 -2.39 12.32 16.91
C GLU A 53 -2.99 10.95 17.29
N GLU A 54 -2.29 9.84 16.98
CA GLU A 54 -2.75 8.48 17.31
C GLU A 54 -2.83 8.19 18.82
N PRO A 55 -1.77 8.38 19.64
CA PRO A 55 -1.86 8.13 21.07
C PRO A 55 -2.87 9.04 21.77
N TYR A 56 -3.08 10.27 21.29
CA TYR A 56 -4.13 11.13 21.84
C TYR A 56 -5.54 10.72 21.43
N SER A 57 -5.74 10.20 20.21
CA SER A 57 -7.04 9.61 19.84
C SER A 57 -7.39 8.41 20.71
N LEU A 58 -6.41 7.58 21.08
CA LEU A 58 -6.62 6.50 22.04
C LEU A 58 -6.95 7.02 23.44
N ALA A 59 -6.23 8.04 23.91
CA ALA A 59 -6.51 8.64 25.21
C ALA A 59 -7.94 9.21 25.27
N ILE A 60 -8.38 9.90 24.21
CA ILE A 60 -9.77 10.40 24.09
C ILE A 60 -10.77 9.24 24.11
N LEU A 61 -10.54 8.19 23.30
CA LEU A 61 -11.40 7.01 23.27
C LEU A 61 -11.55 6.38 24.67
N PHE A 62 -10.45 6.22 25.41
CA PHE A 62 -10.48 5.62 26.74
C PHE A 62 -11.17 6.51 27.77
N GLU A 63 -11.05 7.83 27.69
CA GLU A 63 -11.83 8.73 28.55
C GLU A 63 -13.33 8.67 28.24
N GLU A 64 -13.72 8.47 26.98
CA GLU A 64 -15.14 8.29 26.61
C GLU A 64 -15.68 6.95 27.15
N LEU A 65 -14.95 5.85 26.96
CA LEU A 65 -15.33 4.54 27.51
C LEU A 65 -15.40 4.56 29.04
N LYS A 66 -14.49 5.28 29.70
CA LYS A 66 -14.50 5.46 31.16
C LYS A 66 -15.67 6.32 31.64
N ALA A 67 -16.12 7.28 30.83
CA ALA A 67 -17.32 8.06 31.14
C ALA A 67 -18.60 7.24 30.99
N GLU A 68 -18.64 6.29 30.05
CA GLU A 68 -19.77 5.39 29.83
C GLU A 68 -19.80 4.22 30.83
N ASN A 69 -18.64 3.78 31.32
CA ASN A 69 -18.50 2.67 32.24
C ASN A 69 -17.52 3.02 33.37
N SER A 70 -18.05 3.22 34.59
CA SER A 70 -17.26 3.55 35.78
C SER A 70 -16.23 2.49 36.16
N ASP A 71 -16.45 1.24 35.74
CA ASP A 71 -15.55 0.12 36.01
C ASP A 71 -14.44 -0.01 34.95
N PHE A 72 -14.39 0.90 33.96
CA PHE A 72 -13.31 0.92 33.00
C PHE A 72 -11.97 1.22 33.71
N PRO A 73 -10.93 0.41 33.48
CA PRO A 73 -9.71 0.50 34.27
C PRO A 73 -8.89 1.73 33.93
N GLU A 74 -7.91 2.04 34.78
CA GLU A 74 -6.90 3.02 34.43
C GLU A 74 -6.11 2.57 33.20
N TYR A 75 -5.49 3.54 32.52
CA TYR A 75 -4.67 3.26 31.34
C TYR A 75 -3.39 4.10 31.34
N LYS A 76 -2.36 3.56 30.68
CA LYS A 76 -1.11 4.26 30.38
C LYS A 76 -0.71 4.03 28.93
N ILE A 77 -0.47 5.12 28.22
CA ILE A 77 -0.04 5.09 26.82
C ILE A 77 1.42 5.48 26.75
N VAL A 78 2.23 4.63 26.12
CA VAL A 78 3.58 4.97 25.68
C VAL A 78 3.54 5.20 24.17
N ALA A 79 4.19 6.25 23.71
CA ALA A 79 4.23 6.63 22.31
C ALA A 79 5.69 6.84 21.88
N SER A 80 6.10 6.17 20.82
CA SER A 80 7.51 6.18 20.37
C SER A 80 7.64 6.66 18.94
N ASP A 81 8.69 7.43 18.64
CA ASP A 81 9.05 7.78 17.27
C ASP A 81 10.55 8.09 17.17
N ILE A 82 11.16 7.80 16.02
CA ILE A 82 12.58 8.11 15.75
C ILE A 82 12.79 9.61 15.53
N ASN A 83 11.75 10.32 15.08
CA ASN A 83 11.81 11.76 14.82
C ASN A 83 11.63 12.57 16.11
N SER A 84 12.74 13.12 16.61
CA SER A 84 12.76 13.92 17.85
C SER A 84 11.92 15.21 17.76
N GLN A 85 11.75 15.78 16.58
CA GLN A 85 10.94 16.98 16.37
C GLN A 85 9.44 16.66 16.35
N ALA A 86 9.06 15.52 15.78
CA ALA A 86 7.68 15.01 15.86
C ALA A 86 7.30 14.77 17.32
N ILE A 87 8.18 14.13 18.11
CA ILE A 87 7.99 13.96 19.56
C ILE A 87 7.86 15.30 20.29
N LYS A 88 8.70 16.31 19.97
CA LYS A 88 8.56 17.65 20.57
C LYS A 88 7.20 18.29 20.25
N LYS A 89 6.69 18.13 19.03
CA LYS A 89 5.35 18.62 18.64
C LYS A 89 4.25 17.87 19.39
N ALA A 90 4.38 16.55 19.50
CA ALA A 90 3.44 15.70 20.24
C ALA A 90 3.34 16.07 21.73
N LYS A 91 4.50 16.32 22.38
CA LYS A 91 4.56 16.80 23.76
C LYS A 91 3.91 18.18 23.93
N LYS A 92 4.07 19.10 22.98
CA LYS A 92 3.37 20.40 22.99
C LYS A 92 1.85 20.23 22.83
N GLY A 93 1.43 19.26 22.02
CA GLY A 93 0.03 18.91 21.80
C GLY A 93 -0.79 20.02 21.13
N ILE A 94 -0.16 20.78 20.23
CA ILE A 94 -0.78 21.88 19.48
C ILE A 94 -0.98 21.45 18.03
N TYR A 95 -2.23 21.50 17.57
CA TYR A 95 -2.66 20.96 16.29
C TYR A 95 -3.44 22.00 15.48
N GLY A 96 -3.24 21.99 14.17
CA GLY A 96 -3.98 22.84 13.22
C GLY A 96 -5.10 22.09 12.51
N LYS A 97 -5.78 22.79 11.60
CA LYS A 97 -6.91 22.26 10.82
C LYS A 97 -6.65 20.90 10.17
N HIS A 98 -5.44 20.69 9.62
CA HIS A 98 -5.09 19.43 8.96
C HIS A 98 -5.13 18.22 9.91
N ALA A 99 -4.59 18.32 11.12
CA ALA A 99 -4.59 17.20 12.06
C ALA A 99 -5.99 16.91 12.61
N LEU A 100 -6.88 17.90 12.60
CA LEU A 100 -8.20 17.85 13.24
C LEU A 100 -9.36 17.65 12.24
N HIS A 101 -9.10 17.39 10.96
CA HIS A 101 -10.17 17.40 9.95
C HIS A 101 -11.18 16.25 10.08
N GLU A 102 -10.79 15.09 10.64
CA GLU A 102 -11.65 13.93 10.88
C GLU A 102 -12.11 13.78 12.35
N ILE A 103 -11.78 14.73 13.24
CA ILE A 103 -12.21 14.62 14.63
C ILE A 103 -13.71 14.90 14.76
N PRO A 104 -14.48 14.07 15.49
CA PRO A 104 -15.87 14.39 15.81
C PRO A 104 -15.98 15.74 16.56
N PRO A 105 -16.90 16.64 16.18
CA PRO A 105 -17.01 17.98 16.77
C PRO A 105 -17.16 17.99 18.30
N GLN A 106 -17.85 17.00 18.85
CA GLN A 106 -18.03 16.83 20.28
C GLN A 106 -16.70 16.60 21.02
N TYR A 107 -15.79 15.81 20.42
CA TYR A 107 -14.48 15.54 21.00
C TYR A 107 -13.56 16.76 20.89
N LEU A 108 -13.64 17.51 19.78
CA LEU A 108 -12.90 18.77 19.65
C LEU A 108 -13.31 19.75 20.74
N LYS A 109 -14.62 19.91 20.98
CA LYS A 109 -15.15 20.83 21.99
C LYS A 109 -14.76 20.42 23.42
N LYS A 110 -14.75 19.10 23.71
CA LYS A 110 -14.50 18.55 25.05
C LYS A 110 -13.02 18.47 25.40
N TYR A 111 -12.17 18.06 24.46
CA TYR A 111 -10.77 17.68 24.75
C TYR A 111 -9.71 18.67 24.27
N PHE A 112 -10.12 19.77 23.64
CA PHE A 112 -9.19 20.78 23.14
C PHE A 112 -9.59 22.19 23.56
N THR A 113 -8.59 23.01 23.77
CA THR A 113 -8.71 24.45 23.98
C THR A 113 -8.19 25.20 22.76
N LYS A 114 -8.96 26.15 22.22
CA LYS A 114 -8.51 27.01 21.13
C LYS A 114 -7.48 28.01 21.67
N ILE A 115 -6.30 28.10 21.06
CA ILE A 115 -5.18 28.91 21.60
C ILE A 115 -5.42 30.41 21.38
N SER A 116 -6.06 30.78 20.28
CA SER A 116 -6.40 32.17 19.98
C SER A 116 -7.53 32.25 18.97
N ASN A 117 -8.36 33.29 19.07
CA ASN A 117 -9.47 33.56 18.14
C ASN A 117 -9.00 33.81 16.70
N SER A 118 -7.78 34.34 16.51
CA SER A 118 -7.19 34.62 15.20
C SER A 118 -6.52 33.40 14.55
N THR A 119 -6.41 32.27 15.25
CA THR A 119 -5.75 31.07 14.73
C THR A 119 -6.71 29.88 14.66
N THR A 120 -6.47 28.97 13.72
CA THR A 120 -7.14 27.66 13.65
C THR A 120 -6.40 26.58 14.46
N LYS A 121 -5.60 27.00 15.45
CA LYS A 121 -4.80 26.10 16.28
C LYS A 121 -5.51 25.78 17.58
N TYR A 122 -5.51 24.50 17.92
CA TYR A 122 -6.08 23.95 19.13
C TYR A 122 -5.00 23.22 19.90
N GLN A 123 -5.09 23.27 21.22
CA GLN A 123 -4.20 22.55 22.11
C GLN A 123 -5.01 21.49 22.86
N ILE A 124 -4.54 20.25 22.87
CA ILE A 124 -5.19 19.18 23.62
C ILE A 124 -5.09 19.44 25.12
N ASN A 125 -6.07 19.00 25.91
CA ASN A 125 -6.10 19.25 27.35
C ASN A 125 -4.90 18.62 28.08
N GLN A 126 -4.39 19.31 29.11
CA GLN A 126 -3.23 18.85 29.88
C GLN A 126 -3.45 17.48 30.55
N ALA A 127 -4.68 17.18 30.98
CA ALA A 127 -5.02 15.90 31.58
C ALA A 127 -4.70 14.72 30.64
N LEU A 128 -5.05 14.83 29.36
CA LEU A 128 -4.72 13.82 28.35
C LEU A 128 -3.22 13.76 28.05
N ARG A 129 -2.53 14.91 28.02
CA ARG A 129 -1.06 14.95 27.88
C ARG A 129 -0.34 14.17 28.97
N ASN A 130 -0.83 14.24 30.20
CA ASN A 130 -0.22 13.53 31.33
C ASN A 130 -0.41 12.01 31.26
N LYS A 131 -1.35 11.51 30.46
CA LYS A 131 -1.61 10.07 30.26
C LYS A 131 -0.75 9.44 29.14
N VAL A 132 -0.06 10.26 28.35
CA VAL A 132 0.76 9.83 27.22
C VAL A 132 2.23 10.13 27.49
N GLU A 133 3.06 9.09 27.53
CA GLU A 133 4.50 9.21 27.69
C GLU A 133 5.21 9.05 26.36
N PHE A 134 5.94 10.07 25.92
CA PHE A 134 6.62 10.09 24.63
C PHE A 134 8.11 9.80 24.73
N ILE A 135 8.57 8.79 23.98
CA ILE A 135 9.94 8.30 23.91
C ILE A 135 10.50 8.54 22.49
N ASN A 136 11.76 8.96 22.40
CA ASN A 136 12.44 9.09 21.11
C ASN A 136 13.37 7.90 20.90
N GLU A 137 13.01 6.98 20.00
CA GLU A 137 13.72 5.70 19.82
C GLU A 137 13.52 5.13 18.41
N ASP A 138 14.43 4.24 17.99
CA ASP A 138 14.24 3.40 16.81
C ASP A 138 13.60 2.06 17.21
N ILE A 139 12.30 1.94 16.93
CA ILE A 139 11.48 0.78 17.28
C ILE A 139 11.91 -0.51 16.56
N THR A 140 12.73 -0.42 15.51
CA THR A 140 13.28 -1.59 14.81
C THR A 140 14.50 -2.18 15.54
N ILE A 141 15.10 -1.44 16.47
CA ILE A 141 16.28 -1.87 17.24
C ILE A 141 15.84 -2.43 18.60
N CYS A 142 15.28 -1.58 19.45
CA CYS A 142 14.83 -1.95 20.80
C CYS A 142 13.78 -0.96 21.32
N HIS A 143 13.09 -1.33 22.40
CA HIS A 143 12.27 -0.41 23.16
C HIS A 143 12.98 -0.06 24.48
N GLU A 144 13.02 1.21 24.85
CA GLU A 144 13.69 1.70 26.06
C GLU A 144 13.15 1.04 27.34
N LYS A 145 11.86 0.73 27.38
CA LYS A 145 11.22 0.14 28.55
C LYS A 145 11.21 -1.38 28.50
N SER A 146 11.47 -1.99 29.64
CA SER A 146 11.34 -3.44 29.85
C SER A 146 9.90 -3.93 30.07
N GLN A 147 8.89 -3.05 29.97
CA GLN A 147 7.50 -3.42 30.21
C GLN A 147 6.84 -4.09 29.00
N LYS A 148 5.83 -4.92 29.25
CA LYS A 148 4.93 -5.45 28.24
C LYS A 148 3.63 -4.65 28.14
N TYR A 149 2.97 -4.77 26.99
CA TYR A 149 1.77 -4.04 26.61
C TYR A 149 0.62 -4.99 26.30
N ASP A 150 -0.60 -4.56 26.59
CA ASP A 150 -1.83 -5.26 26.24
C ASP A 150 -2.25 -4.94 24.81
N ILE A 151 -1.95 -3.72 24.36
CA ILE A 151 -2.23 -3.27 23.00
C ILE A 151 -0.98 -2.61 22.42
N ILE A 152 -0.60 -2.99 21.22
CA ILE A 152 0.40 -2.27 20.42
C ILE A 152 -0.24 -1.83 19.11
N LEU A 153 -0.16 -0.54 18.80
CA LEU A 153 -0.49 0.02 17.50
C LEU A 153 0.81 0.26 16.74
N CYS A 154 0.96 -0.41 15.60
CA CYS A 154 2.10 -0.24 14.70
C CYS A 154 1.60 0.00 13.28
N ARG A 155 1.09 1.20 13.04
CA ARG A 155 0.29 1.53 11.86
C ARG A 155 1.05 2.40 10.87
N ASN A 156 0.88 2.10 9.59
CA ASN A 156 1.39 2.88 8.46
C ASN A 156 2.91 3.10 8.48
N PHE A 157 3.67 2.15 9.02
CA PHE A 157 5.13 2.20 9.12
C PHE A 157 5.84 1.05 8.41
N ILE A 158 5.28 -0.15 8.46
CA ILE A 158 5.90 -1.37 7.92
C ILE A 158 6.16 -1.23 6.42
N ILE A 159 5.38 -0.41 5.72
CA ILE A 159 5.55 -0.10 4.30
C ILE A 159 6.85 0.66 3.96
N TYR A 160 7.51 1.28 4.94
CA TYR A 160 8.71 2.10 4.72
C TYR A 160 10.03 1.37 5.01
N ILE A 161 9.97 0.17 5.58
CA ILE A 161 11.16 -0.56 6.04
C ILE A 161 11.44 -1.80 5.20
N ASN A 162 12.72 -2.14 5.04
CA ASN A 162 13.14 -3.32 4.30
C ASN A 162 12.78 -4.63 5.04
N LEU A 163 12.95 -5.77 4.36
CA LEU A 163 12.60 -7.08 4.92
C LEU A 163 13.35 -7.43 6.22
N LEU A 164 14.62 -7.05 6.34
CA LEU A 164 15.42 -7.32 7.52
C LEU A 164 14.92 -6.52 8.72
N SER A 165 14.76 -5.20 8.57
CA SER A 165 14.21 -4.31 9.60
C SER A 165 12.79 -4.70 9.99
N ARG A 166 11.96 -5.12 9.03
CA ARG A 166 10.62 -5.64 9.30
C ARG A 166 10.66 -6.87 10.20
N ASN A 167 11.57 -7.81 9.93
CA ASN A 167 11.71 -9.02 10.75
C ASN A 167 12.19 -8.68 12.17
N HIS A 168 13.07 -7.70 12.34
CA HIS A 168 13.47 -7.22 13.66
C HIS A 168 12.32 -6.55 14.40
N LEU A 169 11.60 -5.63 13.74
CA LEU A 169 10.41 -4.99 14.30
C LEU A 169 9.40 -6.02 14.79
N ILE A 170 9.07 -7.04 13.97
CA ILE A 170 8.11 -8.08 14.37
C ILE A 170 8.59 -8.86 15.61
N ARG A 171 9.90 -9.13 15.73
CA ARG A 171 10.46 -9.76 16.94
C ARG A 171 10.32 -8.87 18.17
N ASN A 172 10.57 -7.57 18.02
CA ASN A 172 10.41 -6.59 19.09
C ASN A 172 8.93 -6.51 19.52
N LEU A 173 8.01 -6.31 18.58
CA LEU A 173 6.56 -6.30 18.83
C LEU A 173 6.11 -7.57 19.57
N LYS A 174 6.60 -8.74 19.15
CA LYS A 174 6.31 -10.01 19.83
C LYS A 174 6.84 -10.06 21.27
N THR A 175 8.01 -9.47 21.51
CA THR A 175 8.67 -9.47 22.83
C THR A 175 7.91 -8.59 23.81
N TYR A 176 7.46 -7.43 23.36
CA TYR A 176 6.79 -6.42 24.19
C TYR A 176 5.27 -6.59 24.27
N LEU A 177 4.63 -7.41 23.44
CA LEU A 177 3.20 -7.69 23.57
C LEU A 177 2.95 -8.84 24.57
N ASN A 178 1.98 -8.66 25.46
CA ASN A 178 1.45 -9.71 26.31
C ASN A 178 0.83 -10.84 25.47
N ASP A 179 0.87 -12.07 25.97
CA ASP A 179 0.10 -13.15 25.36
C ASP A 179 -1.40 -12.86 25.55
N GLY A 180 -2.20 -13.06 24.51
CA GLY A 180 -3.58 -12.57 24.45
C GLY A 180 -3.71 -11.08 24.12
N GLY A 181 -2.60 -10.33 24.05
CA GLY A 181 -2.59 -8.91 23.68
C GLY A 181 -2.83 -8.68 22.19
N PHE A 182 -3.28 -7.46 21.86
CA PHE A 182 -3.64 -7.06 20.51
C PHE A 182 -2.53 -6.27 19.81
N LEU A 183 -2.19 -6.68 18.59
CA LEU A 183 -1.35 -5.93 17.67
C LEU A 183 -2.21 -5.40 16.52
N ILE A 184 -2.19 -4.09 16.32
CA ILE A 184 -3.02 -3.40 15.34
C ILE A 184 -2.12 -2.75 14.29
N LEU A 185 -2.33 -3.10 13.03
CA LEU A 185 -1.54 -2.58 11.90
C LEU A 185 -2.35 -1.63 11.02
N GLY A 186 -1.68 -0.94 10.10
CA GLY A 186 -2.34 -0.12 9.08
C GLY A 186 -3.13 -0.98 8.10
N LYS A 187 -4.17 -0.40 7.47
CA LYS A 187 -5.07 -1.10 6.54
C LYS A 187 -4.39 -1.80 5.35
N THR A 188 -3.19 -1.37 4.99
CA THR A 188 -2.41 -1.94 3.88
C THR A 188 -1.29 -2.88 4.33
N GLU A 189 -1.18 -3.12 5.64
CA GLU A 189 -0.05 -3.81 6.26
C GLU A 189 -0.44 -5.19 6.76
N ARG A 190 0.40 -6.19 6.46
CA ARG A 190 0.12 -7.59 6.80
C ARG A 190 1.35 -8.31 7.33
N LEU A 191 1.13 -9.20 8.29
CA LEU A 191 2.15 -10.11 8.81
C LEU A 191 2.11 -11.42 8.02
N ASN A 192 2.95 -11.53 7.00
CA ASN A 192 3.04 -12.77 6.22
C ASN A 192 3.87 -13.82 6.97
N GLY A 193 3.32 -15.02 7.15
CA GLY A 193 4.06 -16.19 7.64
C GLY A 193 4.37 -16.22 9.15
N GLN A 194 3.71 -15.38 9.96
CA GLN A 194 3.95 -15.30 11.41
C GLN A 194 2.96 -16.14 12.21
N LYS A 195 3.32 -17.39 12.55
CA LYS A 195 2.44 -18.30 13.32
C LYS A 195 2.05 -17.79 14.72
N THR A 196 2.82 -16.87 15.30
CA THR A 196 2.56 -16.35 16.66
C THR A 196 1.41 -15.34 16.70
N PHE A 197 1.20 -14.59 15.62
CA PHE A 197 0.13 -13.59 15.55
C PHE A 197 -1.04 -14.16 14.76
N LYS A 198 -2.17 -14.38 15.44
CA LYS A 198 -3.40 -14.85 14.80
C LYS A 198 -4.23 -13.63 14.39
N LEU A 199 -4.63 -13.56 13.13
CA LEU A 199 -5.51 -12.50 12.62
C LEU A 199 -6.93 -12.70 13.16
N VAL A 200 -7.47 -11.72 13.88
CA VAL A 200 -8.80 -11.78 14.51
C VAL A 200 -9.80 -10.80 13.90
N ASP A 201 -9.31 -9.74 13.25
CA ASP A 201 -10.11 -8.81 12.46
C ASP A 201 -9.39 -8.54 11.13
N PRO A 202 -9.78 -9.22 10.04
CA PRO A 202 -9.17 -9.02 8.73
C PRO A 202 -9.41 -7.62 8.15
N THR A 203 -10.55 -7.01 8.47
CA THR A 203 -10.93 -5.69 7.95
C THR A 203 -10.04 -4.61 8.55
N ASN A 204 -9.87 -4.65 9.87
CA ASN A 204 -9.10 -3.66 10.62
C ASN A 204 -7.64 -4.07 10.87
N HIS A 205 -7.21 -5.23 10.36
CA HIS A 205 -5.86 -5.78 10.50
C HIS A 205 -5.42 -5.88 11.96
N ILE A 206 -6.29 -6.46 12.79
CA ILE A 206 -6.05 -6.70 14.22
C ILE A 206 -5.63 -8.14 14.41
N TYR A 207 -4.52 -8.33 15.11
CA TYR A 207 -3.92 -9.61 15.43
C TYR A 207 -3.89 -9.80 16.95
N VAL A 208 -3.98 -11.05 17.39
CA VAL A 208 -3.72 -11.44 18.78
C VAL A 208 -2.43 -12.26 18.85
N LYS A 209 -1.61 -12.06 19.89
CA LYS A 209 -0.46 -12.92 20.15
C LYS A 209 -0.89 -14.17 20.90
N GLY A 210 -0.66 -15.34 20.31
CA GLY A 210 -1.01 -16.63 20.94
C GLY A 210 -2.50 -16.95 20.82
N GLU A 211 -3.15 -17.24 21.95
CA GLU A 211 -4.59 -17.53 22.02
C GLU A 211 -5.39 -16.33 22.52
N LEU A 212 -6.67 -16.27 22.14
CA LEU A 212 -7.56 -15.22 22.62
C LEU A 212 -7.79 -15.36 24.13
N PRO A 213 -7.80 -14.26 24.91
CA PRO A 213 -7.82 -14.31 26.38
C PRO A 213 -8.98 -15.08 27.05
N ASN A 214 -10.05 -15.50 26.37
CA ASN A 214 -11.26 -16.03 27.04
C ASN A 214 -12.08 -17.06 26.22
N LEU A 215 -11.47 -17.88 25.37
CA LEU A 215 -12.22 -18.83 24.52
C LEU A 215 -12.85 -20.04 25.24
N LYS A 216 -12.59 -20.27 26.54
CA LYS A 216 -13.05 -21.51 27.20
C LYS A 216 -14.50 -21.47 27.73
N GLU A 217 -15.13 -20.32 27.95
CA GLU A 217 -16.48 -20.28 28.59
C GLU A 217 -17.63 -19.76 27.70
N GLY A 218 -17.33 -19.01 26.62
CA GLY A 218 -18.37 -18.32 25.83
C GLY A 218 -19.01 -19.14 24.70
N ASN A 219 -18.28 -20.13 24.16
CA ASN A 219 -18.74 -20.89 22.99
C ASN A 219 -19.74 -21.99 23.35
N GLU A 220 -19.60 -22.66 24.50
CA GLU A 220 -20.50 -23.75 24.88
C GLU A 220 -21.93 -23.27 25.13
N LYS A 221 -22.11 -22.14 25.84
CA LYS A 221 -23.45 -21.62 26.15
C LYS A 221 -24.21 -21.12 24.92
N SER A 222 -23.49 -20.54 23.95
CA SER A 222 -24.08 -20.01 22.71
C SER A 222 -24.45 -21.13 21.72
N ILE A 223 -23.58 -22.14 21.61
CA ILE A 223 -23.84 -23.33 20.79
C ILE A 223 -24.93 -24.20 21.41
N GLN A 224 -24.98 -24.31 22.74
CA GLN A 224 -26.03 -25.07 23.44
C GLN A 224 -27.41 -24.43 23.25
N ARG A 225 -27.53 -23.09 23.36
CA ARG A 225 -28.80 -22.39 23.07
C ARG A 225 -29.31 -22.61 21.65
N LEU A 226 -28.42 -22.62 20.65
CA LEU A 226 -28.82 -22.87 19.26
C LEU A 226 -29.28 -24.33 19.04
N LYS A 227 -28.64 -25.29 19.72
CA LYS A 227 -29.08 -26.70 19.71
C LYS A 227 -30.41 -26.89 20.43
N ASP A 228 -30.61 -26.22 21.56
CA ASP A 228 -31.85 -26.31 22.33
C ASP A 228 -33.04 -25.71 21.57
N LEU A 229 -32.83 -24.61 20.82
CA LEU A 229 -33.84 -23.99 19.97
C LEU A 229 -34.21 -24.87 18.76
N ALA A 230 -33.22 -25.49 18.10
CA ALA A 230 -33.46 -26.42 17.00
C ALA A 230 -34.26 -27.66 17.46
N ASN A 231 -33.93 -28.21 18.64
CA ASN A 231 -34.63 -29.34 19.22
C ASN A 231 -36.08 -29.00 19.63
N LEU A 232 -36.36 -27.74 19.99
CA LEU A 232 -37.71 -27.28 20.31
C LEU A 232 -38.59 -27.21 19.04
N GLU A 233 -38.01 -26.73 17.94
CA GLU A 233 -38.67 -26.64 16.64
C GLU A 233 -39.07 -28.03 16.11
N THR A 234 -38.18 -29.03 16.24
CA THR A 234 -38.49 -30.41 15.86
C THR A 234 -39.65 -30.98 16.68
N ARG A 235 -39.63 -30.81 18.01
CA ARG A 235 -40.69 -31.30 18.92
C ARG A 235 -42.04 -30.65 18.67
N ILE A 236 -42.06 -29.38 18.26
CA ILE A 236 -43.30 -28.67 17.90
C ILE A 236 -43.85 -29.22 16.58
N ASN A 237 -42.99 -29.43 15.58
CA ASN A 237 -43.39 -29.99 14.29
C ASN A 237 -43.92 -31.43 14.43
N ASP A 238 -43.29 -32.27 15.24
CA ASP A 238 -43.77 -33.63 15.49
C ASP A 238 -45.16 -33.64 16.13
N LYS A 239 -45.39 -32.78 17.14
CA LYS A 239 -46.71 -32.61 17.77
C LYS A 239 -47.78 -32.09 16.83
N ILE A 240 -47.42 -31.23 15.89
CA ILE A 240 -48.34 -30.72 14.85
C ILE A 240 -48.70 -31.86 13.90
N MET A 241 -47.73 -32.66 13.47
CA MET A 241 -47.95 -33.78 12.55
C MET A 241 -48.80 -34.92 13.15
N ASP A 242 -48.61 -35.23 14.44
CA ASP A 242 -49.46 -36.20 15.13
C ASP A 242 -50.91 -35.72 15.23
N LYS A 243 -51.12 -34.42 15.43
CA LYS A 243 -52.47 -33.81 15.46
C LYS A 243 -53.12 -33.82 14.08
N TYR A 244 -52.36 -33.52 13.03
CA TYR A 244 -52.83 -33.60 11.63
C TYR A 244 -53.21 -35.03 11.22
N LYS A 245 -52.46 -36.05 11.64
CA LYS A 245 -52.83 -37.45 11.41
C LYS A 245 -54.11 -37.84 12.14
N THR A 246 -54.29 -37.37 13.37
CA THR A 246 -55.49 -37.64 14.17
C THR A 246 -56.74 -37.02 13.52
N ILE A 247 -56.61 -35.82 12.95
CA ILE A 247 -57.70 -35.11 12.25
C ILE A 247 -58.01 -35.75 10.89
N SER A 248 -56.98 -36.12 10.12
CA SER A 248 -57.15 -36.77 8.80
C SER A 248 -57.77 -38.17 8.86
N LEU A 249 -57.71 -38.85 10.01
CA LEU A 249 -58.37 -40.13 10.24
C LEU A 249 -59.86 -39.97 10.62
N GLN A 250 -60.31 -38.77 10.97
CA GLN A 250 -61.70 -38.47 11.34
C GLN A 250 -62.53 -37.90 10.18
N GLU A 251 -61.91 -37.42 9.10
CA GLU A 251 -62.57 -36.78 7.95
C GLU A 251 -62.81 -37.73 6.74
N LYS A 252 -62.87 -39.05 6.94
CA LYS A 252 -63.09 -40.03 5.85
C LYS A 252 -64.53 -40.52 5.66
N ASP A 253 -65.49 -40.03 6.44
CA ASP A 253 -66.92 -40.30 6.23
C ASP A 253 -67.65 -38.95 6.04
N ASP A 254 -67.75 -38.48 4.80
CA ASP A 254 -68.95 -37.83 4.21
C ASP A 254 -68.61 -37.20 2.84
N ASP A 255 -69.28 -37.69 1.80
CA ASP A 255 -69.19 -37.31 0.39
C ASP A 255 -69.72 -35.90 0.09
N LEU A 256 -69.06 -35.15 -0.84
CA LEU A 256 -69.70 -34.41 -1.94
C LEU A 256 -68.68 -33.60 -2.79
N GLN A 257 -68.79 -33.73 -4.13
CA GLN A 257 -67.91 -33.16 -5.17
C GLN A 257 -68.19 -31.67 -5.52
N PRO A 258 -67.26 -30.98 -6.23
CA PRO A 258 -67.18 -29.52 -6.29
C PRO A 258 -67.83 -28.88 -7.54
N SER A 259 -68.36 -27.66 -7.40
CA SER A 259 -68.61 -26.75 -8.52
C SER A 259 -68.22 -25.29 -8.23
N GLU A 260 -67.83 -24.63 -9.32
CA GLU A 260 -67.16 -23.37 -9.56
C GLU A 260 -67.76 -22.12 -8.88
N ILE A 261 -66.95 -21.05 -8.70
CA ILE A 261 -67.22 -19.70 -9.24
C ILE A 261 -65.98 -18.79 -9.07
N SER A 262 -65.62 -18.18 -10.19
CA SER A 262 -64.56 -17.21 -10.48
C SER A 262 -64.82 -15.79 -9.94
N ILE A 263 -63.76 -15.04 -9.58
CA ILE A 263 -63.83 -13.58 -9.35
C ILE A 263 -62.74 -12.86 -10.17
N LYS A 264 -63.20 -11.98 -11.08
CA LYS A 264 -62.41 -10.98 -11.81
C LYS A 264 -62.26 -9.69 -10.99
N LYS A 265 -61.16 -8.99 -11.26
CA LYS A 265 -60.73 -7.67 -10.76
C LYS A 265 -61.64 -6.52 -11.21
N GLU A 266 -61.78 -5.49 -10.38
CA GLU A 266 -61.82 -4.08 -10.80
C GLU A 266 -61.64 -3.12 -9.60
N SER A 267 -61.25 -1.89 -9.89
CA SER A 267 -60.86 -0.76 -9.03
C SER A 267 -61.36 0.53 -9.71
N PRO A 268 -61.26 1.74 -9.12
CA PRO A 268 -61.80 2.25 -7.85
C PRO A 268 -62.63 3.55 -8.06
N GLU A 269 -63.10 4.13 -6.95
CA GLU A 269 -63.49 5.55 -6.69
C GLU A 269 -64.97 5.94 -6.50
N GLU A 270 -65.11 6.89 -5.54
CA GLU A 270 -66.19 7.85 -5.22
C GLU A 270 -67.13 7.59 -4.00
N GLU A 271 -66.99 8.48 -3.00
CA GLU A 271 -67.91 8.91 -1.91
C GLU A 271 -69.03 9.83 -2.50
N PRO A 272 -70.19 10.17 -1.83
CA PRO A 272 -70.30 10.62 -0.43
C PRO A 272 -71.64 10.41 0.37
N ASP A 273 -71.55 10.73 1.68
CA ASP A 273 -72.51 11.27 2.69
C ASP A 273 -74.06 11.05 2.65
N LYS A 274 -74.65 10.66 3.81
CA LYS A 274 -75.36 11.54 4.79
C LYS A 274 -76.19 10.79 5.86
N GLU A 275 -76.31 11.46 7.02
CA GLU A 275 -77.42 11.52 7.99
C GLU A 275 -77.39 10.84 9.38
N ILE A 276 -77.97 11.57 10.33
CA ILE A 276 -77.80 11.64 11.79
C ILE A 276 -79.15 11.37 12.47
N ILE A 277 -79.24 10.57 13.55
CA ILE A 277 -80.20 10.80 14.67
C ILE A 277 -79.63 10.33 16.03
N LYS A 278 -79.77 11.18 17.06
CA LYS A 278 -79.49 10.98 18.50
C LYS A 278 -80.75 10.58 19.27
N SER A 279 -80.64 9.82 20.37
CA SER A 279 -81.26 10.13 21.68
C SER A 279 -80.91 9.09 22.78
N ASN A 280 -80.94 9.55 24.03
CA ASN A 280 -80.53 8.95 25.32
C ASN A 280 -81.74 9.14 26.31
N PRO A 281 -81.71 8.78 27.61
CA PRO A 281 -81.68 7.47 28.33
C PRO A 281 -82.88 7.35 29.37
N ILE A 282 -82.89 6.36 30.31
CA ILE A 282 -83.34 6.44 31.75
C ILE A 282 -84.00 5.15 32.37
N LYS A 283 -83.37 4.66 33.46
CA LYS A 283 -83.75 3.99 34.77
C LYS A 283 -84.93 2.99 34.99
N LYS A 284 -84.52 1.79 35.51
CA LYS A 284 -85.03 0.81 36.54
C LYS A 284 -86.38 1.02 37.28
N PRO A 285 -87.10 -0.06 37.69
CA PRO A 285 -86.95 -0.61 39.06
C PRO A 285 -87.09 -2.15 39.27
N LYS A 286 -86.72 -2.53 40.50
CA LYS A 286 -86.69 -3.81 41.24
C LYS A 286 -88.05 -4.55 41.33
N ASN A 287 -88.08 -5.90 41.33
CA ASN A 287 -88.15 -6.78 42.52
C ASN A 287 -88.61 -8.24 42.22
N LEU A 288 -88.01 -9.19 42.96
CA LEU A 288 -88.55 -10.48 43.47
C LEU A 288 -88.87 -11.62 42.47
N ILE A 289 -88.07 -12.69 42.49
CA ILE A 289 -88.29 -13.92 43.29
C ILE A 289 -87.10 -14.86 43.06
N ASN A 290 -86.55 -15.36 44.16
CA ASN A 290 -85.53 -16.41 44.20
C ASN A 290 -86.26 -17.75 44.35
N ILE A 291 -86.31 -18.56 43.29
CA ILE A 291 -86.54 -20.00 43.40
C ILE A 291 -85.32 -20.66 42.76
N SER A 292 -84.41 -21.07 43.64
CA SER A 292 -83.32 -21.97 43.28
C SER A 292 -83.90 -23.37 43.05
N ASN A 293 -83.35 -24.03 42.03
CA ASN A 293 -83.39 -25.46 41.73
C ASN A 293 -84.50 -25.97 40.81
N ILE A 294 -84.34 -25.71 39.50
CA ILE A 294 -84.37 -26.80 38.51
C ILE A 294 -83.15 -26.61 37.59
N LEU A 295 -82.26 -27.61 37.59
CA LEU A 295 -81.20 -27.77 36.60
C LEU A 295 -81.80 -27.70 35.18
N SER A 296 -81.54 -26.62 34.45
CA SER A 296 -81.36 -26.79 33.02
C SER A 296 -79.92 -27.27 32.84
N LYS A 297 -79.74 -28.59 32.73
CA LYS A 297 -78.67 -29.07 31.86
C LYS A 297 -78.90 -28.34 30.54
N PRO A 298 -77.93 -27.58 30.00
CA PRO A 298 -78.12 -26.92 28.72
C PRO A 298 -78.64 -27.99 27.75
N SER A 299 -79.69 -27.66 27.00
CA SER A 299 -80.23 -28.62 26.03
C SER A 299 -79.07 -29.10 25.13
N LYS A 300 -79.12 -30.32 24.59
CA LYS A 300 -78.04 -30.78 23.68
C LYS A 300 -77.76 -29.72 22.60
N SER A 301 -78.79 -29.01 22.13
CA SER A 301 -78.66 -27.87 21.21
C SER A 301 -77.82 -26.73 21.78
N GLU A 302 -78.08 -26.29 23.02
CA GLU A 302 -77.33 -25.20 23.67
C GLU A 302 -75.87 -25.58 23.99
N ILE A 303 -75.59 -26.86 24.29
CA ILE A 303 -74.21 -27.34 24.46
C ILE A 303 -73.48 -27.34 23.12
N TYR A 304 -74.12 -27.84 22.05
CA TYR A 304 -73.53 -27.83 20.72
C TYR A 304 -73.34 -26.40 20.19
N GLU A 305 -74.29 -25.49 20.42
CA GLU A 305 -74.16 -24.08 20.05
C GLU A 305 -73.01 -23.39 20.81
N GLN A 306 -72.82 -23.69 22.10
CA GLN A 306 -71.67 -23.17 22.86
C GLN A 306 -70.35 -23.74 22.35
N GLN A 307 -70.29 -25.04 22.03
CA GLN A 307 -69.10 -25.68 21.46
C GLN A 307 -68.78 -25.14 20.06
N ILE A 308 -69.79 -24.95 19.21
CA ILE A 308 -69.64 -24.34 17.89
C ILE A 308 -69.15 -22.89 18.03
N ALA A 309 -69.71 -22.11 18.95
CA ALA A 309 -69.27 -20.74 19.21
C ALA A 309 -67.82 -20.68 19.73
N GLU A 310 -67.39 -21.63 20.56
CA GLU A 310 -65.99 -21.75 20.99
C GLU A 310 -65.06 -22.15 19.83
N LEU A 311 -65.48 -23.11 18.99
CA LEU A 311 -64.73 -23.54 17.81
C LEU A 311 -64.62 -22.41 16.77
N GLU A 312 -65.65 -21.59 16.60
CA GLU A 312 -65.62 -20.40 15.74
C GLU A 312 -64.68 -19.33 16.28
N LYS A 313 -64.69 -19.08 17.59
CA LYS A 313 -63.71 -18.19 18.24
C LYS A 313 -62.29 -18.71 18.06
N PHE A 314 -62.09 -20.02 18.21
CA PHE A 314 -60.79 -20.66 18.01
C PHE A 314 -60.32 -20.60 16.55
N ARG A 315 -61.20 -20.90 15.58
CA ARG A 315 -60.96 -20.77 14.14
C ARG A 315 -60.61 -19.33 13.77
N THR A 316 -61.31 -18.35 14.34
CA THR A 316 -61.04 -16.93 14.12
C THR A 316 -59.66 -16.55 14.65
N ARG A 317 -59.26 -17.08 15.82
CA ARG A 317 -57.93 -16.86 16.39
C ARG A 317 -56.83 -17.47 15.51
N ILE A 318 -57.00 -18.71 15.05
CA ILE A 318 -56.08 -19.37 14.14
C ILE A 318 -55.97 -18.62 12.82
N ASN A 319 -57.08 -18.16 12.24
CA ASN A 319 -57.05 -17.41 10.98
C ASN A 319 -56.32 -16.07 11.11
N LYS A 320 -56.44 -15.38 12.25
CA LYS A 320 -55.66 -14.17 12.54
C LYS A 320 -54.16 -14.48 12.64
N GLU A 321 -53.80 -15.58 13.28
CA GLU A 321 -52.41 -16.02 13.43
C GLU A 321 -51.81 -16.45 12.08
N LEU A 322 -52.57 -17.19 11.26
CA LEU A 322 -52.22 -17.54 9.88
C LEU A 322 -52.06 -16.30 8.99
N PHE A 323 -52.91 -15.29 9.15
CA PHE A 323 -52.79 -14.03 8.42
C PHE A 323 -51.48 -13.32 8.78
N PHE A 324 -51.14 -13.27 10.08
CA PHE A 324 -49.89 -12.66 10.55
C PHE A 324 -48.66 -13.43 10.05
N LEU A 325 -48.69 -14.76 10.08
CA LEU A 325 -47.61 -15.61 9.55
C LEU A 325 -47.45 -15.47 8.03
N LYS A 326 -48.55 -15.35 7.27
CA LYS A 326 -48.50 -15.04 5.84
C LYS A 326 -47.88 -13.67 5.57
N GLN A 327 -48.19 -12.67 6.39
CA GLN A 327 -47.60 -11.34 6.29
C GLN A 327 -46.10 -11.35 6.63
N GLN A 328 -45.69 -12.12 7.65
CA GLN A 328 -44.27 -12.32 7.98
C GLN A 328 -43.52 -13.06 6.87
N ARG A 329 -44.10 -14.13 6.30
CA ARG A 329 -43.53 -14.86 5.17
C ARG A 329 -43.35 -13.97 3.95
N LYS A 330 -44.30 -13.08 3.67
CA LYS A 330 -44.18 -12.09 2.58
C LYS A 330 -43.00 -11.14 2.82
N LYS A 331 -42.90 -10.57 4.02
CA LYS A 331 -41.75 -9.72 4.40
C LYS A 331 -40.42 -10.46 4.32
N LEU A 332 -40.39 -11.73 4.71
CA LEU A 332 -39.19 -12.57 4.64
C LEU A 332 -38.78 -12.83 3.19
N ASN A 333 -39.73 -13.13 2.30
CA ASN A 333 -39.46 -13.32 0.87
C ASN A 333 -38.96 -12.04 0.19
N GLU A 334 -39.54 -10.88 0.54
CA GLU A 334 -39.06 -9.58 0.07
C GLU A 334 -37.63 -9.31 0.56
N ALA A 335 -37.32 -9.67 1.82
CA ALA A 335 -35.97 -9.56 2.35
C ALA A 335 -34.98 -10.51 1.64
N ILE A 336 -35.38 -11.76 1.35
CA ILE A 336 -34.57 -12.73 0.60
C ILE A 336 -34.26 -12.21 -0.80
N LEU A 337 -35.26 -11.67 -1.51
CA LEU A 337 -35.08 -11.11 -2.85
C LEU A 337 -34.06 -9.95 -2.82
N LYS A 338 -34.20 -9.05 -1.84
CA LYS A 338 -33.27 -7.95 -1.63
C LYS A 338 -31.85 -8.45 -1.32
N PHE A 339 -31.70 -9.48 -0.49
CA PHE A 339 -30.41 -10.11 -0.22
C PHE A 339 -29.79 -10.74 -1.48
N GLU A 340 -30.59 -11.32 -2.38
CA GLU A 340 -30.09 -11.87 -3.64
C GLU A 340 -29.61 -10.79 -4.62
N GLU A 341 -30.28 -9.64 -4.67
CA GLU A 341 -29.83 -8.46 -5.41
C GLU A 341 -28.53 -7.89 -4.84
N GLU A 342 -28.46 -7.69 -3.52
CA GLU A 342 -27.24 -7.25 -2.82
C GLU A 342 -26.07 -8.22 -3.04
N LYS A 343 -26.35 -9.54 -3.07
CA LYS A 343 -25.35 -10.57 -3.37
C LYS A 343 -24.82 -10.47 -4.81
N LYS A 344 -25.67 -10.15 -5.78
CA LYS A 344 -25.26 -9.93 -7.19
C LYS A 344 -24.39 -8.68 -7.30
N GLU A 345 -24.80 -7.56 -6.71
CA GLU A 345 -23.98 -6.35 -6.65
C GLU A 345 -22.62 -6.62 -6.00
N PHE A 346 -22.59 -7.38 -4.89
CA PHE A 346 -21.34 -7.74 -4.24
C PHE A 346 -20.44 -8.62 -5.11
N GLN A 347 -21.01 -9.50 -5.93
CA GLN A 347 -20.25 -10.31 -6.90
C GLN A 347 -19.65 -9.44 -8.02
N GLU A 348 -20.38 -8.45 -8.52
CA GLU A 348 -19.86 -7.48 -9.49
C GLU A 348 -18.75 -6.62 -8.88
N GLN A 349 -18.96 -6.07 -7.68
CA GLN A 349 -17.94 -5.32 -6.94
C GLN A 349 -16.69 -6.16 -6.68
N LYS A 350 -16.85 -7.46 -6.35
CA LYS A 350 -15.73 -8.38 -6.20
C LYS A 350 -14.95 -8.53 -7.50
N LYS A 351 -15.63 -8.66 -8.64
CA LYS A 351 -15.01 -8.77 -9.96
C LYS A 351 -14.24 -7.49 -10.34
N ASP A 352 -14.81 -6.32 -10.04
CA ASP A 352 -14.15 -5.03 -10.23
C ASP A 352 -12.94 -4.86 -9.30
N PHE A 353 -13.04 -5.35 -8.07
CA PHE A 353 -11.92 -5.38 -7.14
C PHE A 353 -10.79 -6.30 -7.62
N GLU A 354 -11.11 -7.49 -8.17
CA GLU A 354 -10.13 -8.40 -8.77
C GLU A 354 -9.43 -7.78 -9.99
N ASN A 355 -10.17 -7.08 -10.86
CA ASN A 355 -9.59 -6.35 -11.99
C ASN A 355 -8.68 -5.21 -11.52
N THR A 356 -9.09 -4.49 -10.48
CA THR A 356 -8.32 -3.41 -9.87
C THR A 356 -7.06 -3.95 -9.20
N LEU A 357 -7.15 -5.09 -8.52
CA LEU A 357 -6.01 -5.80 -7.93
C LEU A 357 -5.00 -6.22 -9.01
N LEU A 358 -5.47 -6.72 -10.15
CA LEU A 358 -4.61 -7.06 -11.29
C LEU A 358 -3.89 -5.82 -11.86
N LEU A 359 -4.57 -4.66 -11.90
CA LEU A 359 -3.96 -3.40 -12.32
C LEU A 359 -2.89 -2.95 -11.31
N PHE A 360 -3.18 -3.01 -10.02
CA PHE A 360 -2.21 -2.71 -8.95
C PHE A 360 -1.01 -3.67 -8.97
N GLU A 361 -1.19 -4.94 -9.32
CA GLU A 361 -0.08 -5.87 -9.48
C GLU A 361 0.83 -5.49 -10.66
N LYS A 362 0.25 -5.04 -11.78
CA LYS A 362 1.01 -4.53 -12.92
C LYS A 362 1.80 -3.27 -12.53
N GLU A 363 1.16 -2.33 -11.84
CA GLU A 363 1.84 -1.12 -11.34
C GLU A 363 2.91 -1.45 -10.31
N ARG A 364 2.66 -2.37 -9.38
CA ARG A 364 3.64 -2.83 -8.41
C ARG A 364 4.86 -3.45 -9.08
N ARG A 365 4.68 -4.24 -10.16
CA ARG A 365 5.80 -4.76 -10.97
C ARG A 365 6.57 -3.64 -11.65
N PHE A 366 5.89 -2.60 -12.13
CA PHE A 366 6.51 -1.42 -12.72
C PHE A 366 7.31 -0.61 -11.68
N ILE A 367 6.72 -0.31 -10.52
CA ILE A 367 7.38 0.37 -9.41
C ILE A 367 8.57 -0.45 -8.91
N LYS A 368 8.45 -1.77 -8.79
CA LYS A 368 9.56 -2.65 -8.40
C LYS A 368 10.74 -2.54 -9.38
N LYS A 369 10.49 -2.60 -10.69
CA LYS A 369 11.54 -2.40 -11.70
C LYS A 369 12.18 -1.00 -11.61
N LYS A 370 11.37 0.02 -11.32
CA LYS A 370 11.86 1.39 -11.13
C LYS A 370 12.69 1.51 -9.85
N TRP A 371 12.29 0.84 -8.77
CA TRP A 371 13.01 0.78 -7.49
C TRP A 371 14.35 0.06 -7.62
N GLU A 372 14.38 -1.09 -8.32
CA GLU A 372 15.62 -1.82 -8.65
C GLU A 372 16.60 -0.92 -9.46
N SER A 373 16.06 -0.09 -10.35
CA SER A 373 16.85 0.93 -11.07
C SER A 373 17.38 2.03 -10.15
N TYR A 374 16.60 2.48 -9.15
CA TYR A 374 17.04 3.44 -8.15
C TYR A 374 18.09 2.87 -7.19
N GLU A 375 17.93 1.64 -6.71
CA GLU A 375 18.93 0.95 -5.88
C GLU A 375 20.25 0.82 -6.63
N MET A 376 20.20 0.43 -7.91
CA MET A 376 21.39 0.34 -8.75
C MET A 376 22.07 1.71 -8.94
N LYS A 377 21.30 2.79 -9.07
CA LYS A 377 21.83 4.17 -9.11
C LYS A 377 22.46 4.60 -7.78
N ASN A 378 21.85 4.27 -6.65
CA ASN A 378 22.38 4.59 -5.33
C ASN A 378 23.68 3.82 -5.04
N GLU A 379 23.77 2.56 -5.46
CA GLU A 379 24.99 1.77 -5.34
C GLU A 379 26.11 2.31 -6.24
N LEU A 380 25.77 2.74 -7.46
CA LEU A 380 26.69 3.49 -8.33
C LEU A 380 27.20 4.77 -7.65
N LEU A 381 26.31 5.55 -7.04
CA LEU A 381 26.68 6.77 -6.32
C LEU A 381 27.59 6.48 -5.12
N ARG A 382 27.36 5.37 -4.42
CA ARG A 382 28.19 4.91 -3.30
C ARG A 382 29.60 4.56 -3.77
N ILE A 383 29.70 3.81 -4.87
CA ILE A 383 30.98 3.45 -5.49
C ILE A 383 31.71 4.69 -5.99
N GLU A 384 31.01 5.66 -6.60
CA GLU A 384 31.58 6.94 -7.01
C GLU A 384 32.12 7.75 -5.82
N LYS A 385 31.39 7.82 -4.70
CA LYS A 385 31.87 8.45 -3.47
C LYS A 385 33.13 7.79 -2.92
N GLU A 386 33.20 6.45 -2.93
CA GLU A 386 34.41 5.74 -2.50
C GLU A 386 35.60 5.95 -3.44
N MET A 387 35.36 5.96 -4.75
CA MET A 387 36.39 6.28 -5.74
C MET A 387 36.90 7.70 -5.58
N PHE A 388 36.01 8.67 -5.36
CA PHE A 388 36.37 10.06 -5.11
C PHE A 388 37.19 10.20 -3.83
N LYS A 389 36.80 9.52 -2.74
CA LYS A 389 37.56 9.48 -1.49
C LYS A 389 38.98 8.95 -1.69
N LYS A 390 39.13 7.84 -2.43
CA LYS A 390 40.45 7.28 -2.79
C LYS A 390 41.27 8.20 -3.69
N GLN A 391 40.63 8.98 -4.56
CA GLN A 391 41.31 9.97 -5.39
C GLN A 391 41.80 11.15 -4.54
N VAL A 392 40.99 11.64 -3.61
CA VAL A 392 41.37 12.71 -2.66
C VAL A 392 42.56 12.26 -1.81
N GLU A 393 42.54 11.04 -1.27
CA GLU A 393 43.67 10.49 -0.50
C GLU A 393 44.95 10.39 -1.34
N LYS A 394 44.86 9.93 -2.60
CA LYS A 394 46.00 9.91 -3.53
C LYS A 394 46.50 11.32 -3.85
N PHE A 395 45.61 12.30 -3.97
CA PHE A 395 45.97 13.68 -4.23
C PHE A 395 46.68 14.31 -3.04
N GLN A 396 46.19 14.08 -1.82
CA GLN A 396 46.84 14.50 -0.58
C GLN A 396 48.23 13.85 -0.43
N HIS A 397 48.36 12.57 -0.79
CA HIS A 397 49.65 11.88 -0.78
C HIS A 397 50.63 12.46 -1.82
N LYS A 398 50.13 12.83 -3.02
CA LYS A 398 50.93 13.53 -4.03
C LYS A 398 51.35 14.94 -3.57
N ILE A 399 50.47 15.69 -2.90
CA ILE A 399 50.82 17.00 -2.33
C ILE A 399 51.93 16.85 -1.30
N LYS A 400 51.82 15.91 -0.35
CA LYS A 400 52.88 15.62 0.62
C LYS A 400 54.20 15.23 -0.06
N ASN A 401 54.14 14.42 -1.11
CA ASN A 401 55.34 14.05 -1.87
C ASN A 401 55.93 15.22 -2.67
N PHE A 402 55.08 16.14 -3.16
CA PHE A 402 55.49 17.34 -3.88
C PHE A 402 56.14 18.37 -2.94
N GLU A 403 55.59 18.58 -1.74
CA GLU A 403 56.22 19.39 -0.68
C GLU A 403 57.59 18.81 -0.28
N LYS A 404 57.66 17.48 -0.15
CA LYS A 404 58.92 16.76 0.12
C LYS A 404 59.93 16.86 -1.03
N TYR A 405 59.45 16.99 -2.27
CA TYR A 405 60.27 17.23 -3.46
C TYR A 405 60.75 18.68 -3.55
N LYS A 406 59.89 19.66 -3.19
CA LYS A 406 60.23 21.09 -3.12
C LYS A 406 61.30 21.35 -2.06
N ASN A 407 61.27 20.62 -0.95
CA ASN A 407 62.31 20.68 0.08
C ASN A 407 63.63 19.98 -0.30
N ARG A 408 63.65 19.18 -1.38
CA ARG A 408 64.84 18.42 -1.83
C ARG A 408 65.54 19.02 -3.05
N LYS A 409 64.88 19.89 -3.81
CA LYS A 409 65.53 20.69 -4.85
C LYS A 409 65.55 22.14 -4.41
N GLY A 410 66.74 22.61 -4.06
CA GLY A 410 67.03 24.02 -3.89
C GLY A 410 66.55 24.82 -5.10
N SER A 411 65.83 25.89 -4.78
CA SER A 411 65.64 27.13 -5.53
C SER A 411 66.30 27.21 -6.91
N SER A 412 65.48 27.09 -7.95
CA SER A 412 65.69 27.82 -9.19
C SER A 412 64.37 28.50 -9.56
N GLU A 413 64.25 29.76 -9.18
CA GLU A 413 63.20 30.66 -9.62
C GLU A 413 63.32 30.84 -11.13
N ASN A 414 62.24 30.50 -11.85
CA ASN A 414 61.97 31.07 -13.15
C ASN A 414 60.52 31.54 -13.11
N HIS A 415 60.36 32.85 -13.09
CA HIS A 415 59.10 33.56 -13.21
C HIS A 415 58.37 33.07 -14.48
N ILE A 416 57.32 32.28 -14.30
CA ILE A 416 56.27 32.12 -15.30
C ILE A 416 55.08 32.95 -14.80
N SER A 417 54.82 34.00 -15.54
CA SER A 417 53.77 35.00 -15.34
C SER A 417 52.39 34.38 -15.09
N GLU A 418 51.64 35.00 -14.18
CA GLU A 418 50.25 34.70 -13.79
C GLU A 418 49.20 34.93 -14.91
N ALA A 419 49.55 34.80 -16.18
CA ALA A 419 48.66 35.07 -17.29
C ALA A 419 48.65 33.92 -18.30
N LYS A 420 47.84 32.89 -18.03
CA LYS A 420 47.01 32.15 -19.00
C LYS A 420 46.24 31.05 -18.27
N VAL A 421 45.24 31.45 -17.49
CA VAL A 421 44.03 30.63 -17.35
C VAL A 421 43.47 30.51 -18.76
N LEU A 422 43.76 29.39 -19.44
CA LEU A 422 43.05 29.02 -20.66
C LEU A 422 41.58 28.86 -20.27
N LYS A 423 40.81 29.93 -20.51
CA LYS A 423 39.38 29.89 -20.76
C LYS A 423 39.15 28.81 -21.81
N TYR A 424 38.91 27.58 -21.39
CA TYR A 424 38.15 26.64 -22.20
C TYR A 424 36.73 27.20 -22.22
N GLY A 425 36.49 28.08 -23.19
CA GLY A 425 35.17 28.54 -23.52
C GLY A 425 34.31 27.32 -23.81
N TYR A 426 33.34 27.07 -22.93
CA TYR A 426 32.19 26.26 -23.26
C TYR A 426 31.49 26.95 -24.43
N LYS A 427 31.76 26.48 -25.65
CA LYS A 427 30.80 26.65 -26.74
C LYS A 427 29.69 25.64 -26.47
N GLU A 428 28.49 26.14 -26.23
CA GLU A 428 27.28 25.43 -25.77
C GLU A 428 26.78 24.26 -26.65
N GLU A 429 27.59 23.70 -27.57
CA GLU A 429 27.11 22.73 -28.57
C GLU A 429 27.94 21.46 -28.76
N ASP A 430 29.20 21.37 -28.31
CA ASP A 430 30.07 20.21 -28.55
C ASP A 430 30.33 19.40 -27.27
N HIS A 431 29.75 18.20 -27.18
CA HIS A 431 29.97 17.31 -26.03
C HIS A 431 31.21 16.44 -26.25
N ILE A 432 32.23 16.62 -25.40
CA ILE A 432 33.42 15.77 -25.42
C ILE A 432 33.11 14.48 -24.66
N LEU A 433 33.14 13.34 -25.35
CA LEU A 433 32.94 12.03 -24.73
C LEU A 433 34.28 11.52 -24.17
N PRO A 434 34.40 11.31 -22.84
CA PRO A 434 35.65 10.83 -22.25
C PRO A 434 36.04 9.44 -22.75
N LEU A 435 37.34 9.14 -22.74
CA LEU A 435 37.85 7.82 -23.14
C LEU A 435 37.21 6.71 -22.29
N GLY A 436 36.75 5.67 -22.97
CA GLY A 436 36.10 4.51 -22.34
C GLY A 436 34.64 4.74 -21.97
N GLN A 437 34.04 5.87 -22.36
CA GLN A 437 32.60 6.09 -22.21
C GLN A 437 31.82 5.76 -23.50
N TYR A 438 30.50 5.75 -23.38
CA TYR A 438 29.59 5.65 -24.51
C TYR A 438 28.50 6.73 -24.39
N VAL A 439 27.86 7.04 -25.51
CA VAL A 439 26.72 7.96 -25.54
C VAL A 439 25.66 7.41 -26.47
N ILE A 440 24.40 7.69 -26.15
CA ILE A 440 23.24 7.48 -27.02
C ILE A 440 22.57 8.82 -27.18
N SER A 441 22.24 9.17 -28.42
CA SER A 441 21.65 10.46 -28.74
C SER A 441 20.71 10.34 -29.93
N SER A 442 19.66 11.16 -29.91
CA SER A 442 18.62 11.22 -30.93
C SER A 442 18.56 12.62 -31.52
N SER A 443 18.48 12.75 -32.84
CA SER A 443 18.27 14.07 -33.46
C SER A 443 16.83 14.56 -33.33
N LYS A 444 15.86 13.66 -33.06
CA LYS A 444 14.45 14.02 -32.85
C LYS A 444 14.18 14.58 -31.44
N ASP A 445 15.07 14.29 -30.49
CA ASP A 445 14.93 14.81 -29.13
C ASP A 445 15.43 16.27 -29.06
N ASN A 446 14.53 17.17 -28.67
CA ASN A 446 14.78 18.60 -28.55
C ASN A 446 15.11 19.05 -27.13
N SER A 447 15.26 18.12 -26.18
CA SER A 447 15.75 18.43 -24.85
C SER A 447 17.15 19.05 -24.92
N LYS A 448 17.37 20.13 -24.14
CA LYS A 448 18.67 20.82 -24.06
C LYS A 448 19.81 19.94 -23.54
N HIS A 449 19.51 18.75 -23.02
CA HIS A 449 20.46 17.87 -22.35
C HIS A 449 21.05 16.76 -23.24
N ILE A 450 20.54 16.56 -24.46
CA ILE A 450 21.04 15.51 -25.35
C ILE A 450 22.04 16.08 -26.36
N PRO A 451 23.29 15.57 -26.36
CA PRO A 451 24.35 16.15 -27.17
C PRO A 451 24.14 15.82 -28.66
N LYS A 452 24.10 16.86 -29.50
CA LYS A 452 23.87 16.73 -30.95
C LYS A 452 25.18 16.73 -31.76
N LYS A 453 26.27 17.19 -31.16
CA LYS A 453 27.64 17.06 -31.65
C LYS A 453 28.47 16.40 -30.55
N ILE A 454 29.11 15.29 -30.88
CA ILE A 454 29.89 14.49 -29.95
C ILE A 454 31.31 14.39 -30.48
N SER A 455 32.30 14.67 -29.64
CA SER A 455 33.72 14.58 -30.02
C SER A 455 34.46 13.62 -29.10
N ILE A 456 35.31 12.76 -29.67
CA ILE A 456 36.35 12.02 -28.94
C ILE A 456 37.70 12.51 -29.43
N ASN A 457 38.52 12.96 -28.49
CA ASN A 457 39.87 13.44 -28.78
C ASN A 457 40.90 12.35 -28.46
N GLY A 458 41.90 12.18 -29.30
CA GLY A 458 43.09 11.38 -29.04
C GLY A 458 42.86 9.87 -29.06
N ILE A 459 42.32 9.33 -30.16
CA ILE A 459 42.11 7.90 -30.32
C ILE A 459 43.43 7.26 -30.77
N GLY A 460 44.10 6.62 -29.81
CA GLY A 460 45.36 5.87 -29.99
C GLY A 460 45.12 4.48 -30.56
N SER A 461 45.56 3.43 -29.87
CA SER A 461 45.46 2.03 -30.34
C SER A 461 44.09 1.37 -30.05
N THR A 462 43.00 2.10 -30.27
CA THR A 462 41.63 1.69 -29.91
C THR A 462 40.66 1.82 -31.09
N TYR A 463 39.45 1.29 -30.92
CA TYR A 463 38.38 1.37 -31.90
C TYR A 463 37.20 2.18 -31.38
N ILE A 464 36.53 2.87 -32.28
CA ILE A 464 35.22 3.46 -32.05
C ILE A 464 34.19 2.67 -32.85
N LEU A 465 33.14 2.25 -32.16
CA LEU A 465 31.94 1.74 -32.80
C LEU A 465 30.86 2.83 -32.74
N ILE A 466 30.27 3.12 -33.89
CA ILE A 466 29.08 3.94 -34.01
C ILE A 466 27.95 3.04 -34.55
N LEU A 467 26.87 2.92 -33.80
CA LEU A 467 25.64 2.26 -34.25
C LEU A 467 24.60 3.32 -34.62
N CYS A 468 23.93 3.12 -35.75
CA CYS A 468 22.99 4.07 -36.33
C CYS A 468 21.66 3.39 -36.63
N ASP A 469 20.57 3.95 -36.11
CA ASP A 469 19.24 3.81 -36.68
C ASP A 469 18.90 5.08 -37.47
N ASN A 470 18.96 4.98 -38.79
CA ASN A 470 18.70 6.11 -39.67
C ASN A 470 17.21 6.48 -39.76
N LEU A 471 16.30 5.54 -39.47
CA LEU A 471 14.85 5.74 -39.53
C LEU A 471 14.37 6.54 -38.32
N ASN A 472 14.75 6.09 -37.13
CA ASN A 472 14.39 6.76 -35.89
C ASN A 472 15.38 7.87 -35.51
N GLN A 473 16.49 7.97 -36.24
CA GLN A 473 17.57 8.94 -36.07
C GLN A 473 18.20 8.88 -34.67
N ILE A 474 18.46 7.65 -34.20
CA ILE A 474 19.10 7.36 -32.93
C ILE A 474 20.48 6.79 -33.20
N TYR A 475 21.48 7.32 -32.51
CA TYR A 475 22.89 7.01 -32.71
C TYR A 475 23.51 6.64 -31.37
N ALA A 476 24.34 5.61 -31.37
CA ALA A 476 25.21 5.28 -30.25
C ALA A 476 26.65 5.38 -30.69
N MET A 477 27.52 5.96 -29.86
CA MET A 477 28.96 6.02 -30.09
C MET A 477 29.67 5.50 -28.86
N SER A 478 30.60 4.56 -29.03
CA SER A 478 31.33 3.95 -27.93
C SER A 478 32.81 3.75 -28.24
N HIS A 479 33.64 4.01 -27.23
CA HIS A 479 35.07 3.75 -27.25
C HIS A 479 35.40 2.33 -26.76
N ILE A 480 35.97 1.52 -27.63
CA ILE A 480 36.32 0.11 -27.40
C ILE A 480 37.82 0.00 -27.10
N MET A 481 38.15 -0.57 -25.95
CA MET A 481 39.51 -0.68 -25.43
C MET A 481 40.04 -2.12 -25.46
N TYR A 482 41.38 -2.27 -25.50
CA TYR A 482 42.04 -3.55 -25.30
C TYR A 482 42.05 -3.92 -23.81
N LEU A 483 41.00 -4.57 -23.33
CA LEU A 483 40.94 -5.14 -21.99
C LEU A 483 40.55 -6.62 -22.07
N LYS A 484 41.39 -7.51 -21.52
CA LYS A 484 40.96 -8.90 -21.27
C LYS A 484 40.19 -8.92 -19.94
N PRO A 485 38.98 -9.52 -19.87
CA PRO A 485 38.35 -9.81 -18.58
C PRO A 485 39.34 -10.59 -17.70
N ARG A 486 39.39 -10.31 -16.40
CA ARG A 486 40.23 -11.11 -15.48
C ARG A 486 39.74 -12.56 -15.53
N LYS A 487 40.66 -13.53 -15.55
CA LYS A 487 40.30 -14.97 -15.55
C LYS A 487 39.36 -15.25 -14.37
N GLY A 488 38.17 -15.79 -14.66
CA GLY A 488 37.15 -16.14 -13.65
C GLY A 488 36.04 -15.11 -13.41
N GLN A 489 36.08 -13.91 -14.01
CA GLN A 489 34.96 -12.96 -13.90
C GLN A 489 33.73 -13.46 -14.69
N LYS A 490 32.58 -13.57 -14.01
CA LYS A 490 31.32 -13.95 -14.65
C LYS A 490 30.82 -12.84 -15.57
N LYS A 491 30.14 -13.21 -16.66
CA LYS A 491 29.62 -12.33 -17.73
C LYS A 491 28.75 -11.17 -17.19
N ASP A 492 28.12 -11.38 -16.03
CA ASP A 492 27.21 -10.42 -15.40
C ASP A 492 27.90 -9.40 -14.49
N GLU A 493 29.16 -9.64 -14.09
CA GLU A 493 29.93 -8.80 -13.15
C GLU A 493 30.81 -7.74 -13.84
N LEU A 494 30.84 -7.70 -15.18
CA LEU A 494 31.59 -6.69 -15.92
C LEU A 494 30.86 -5.34 -15.87
N THR A 495 31.44 -4.36 -15.17
CA THR A 495 30.86 -3.01 -14.98
C THR A 495 30.89 -2.13 -16.23
N ASN A 496 31.81 -2.37 -17.18
CA ASN A 496 32.00 -1.56 -18.39
C ASN A 496 31.85 -2.37 -19.69
N LYS A 497 30.73 -3.08 -19.86
CA LYS A 497 30.51 -4.02 -20.99
C LYS A 497 30.73 -3.37 -22.37
N HIS A 498 30.41 -2.09 -22.55
CA HIS A 498 30.59 -1.35 -23.81
C HIS A 498 32.06 -1.20 -24.24
N GLN A 499 33.02 -1.29 -23.32
CA GLN A 499 34.44 -1.17 -23.65
C GLN A 499 35.02 -2.44 -24.30
N TYR A 500 34.32 -3.57 -24.23
CA TYR A 500 34.80 -4.87 -24.70
C TYR A 500 34.12 -5.25 -26.02
N ALA A 501 34.90 -5.60 -27.05
CA ALA A 501 34.36 -5.96 -28.36
C ALA A 501 33.28 -7.07 -28.32
N GLN A 502 33.45 -8.04 -27.42
CA GLN A 502 32.53 -9.18 -27.25
C GLN A 502 31.21 -8.83 -26.55
N PHE A 503 31.10 -7.65 -25.94
CA PHE A 503 29.90 -7.25 -25.19
C PHE A 503 29.35 -5.88 -25.61
N CYS A 504 30.09 -5.12 -26.41
CA CYS A 504 29.72 -3.77 -26.82
C CYS A 504 28.44 -3.76 -27.69
N VAL A 505 28.38 -4.63 -28.70
CA VAL A 505 27.24 -4.73 -29.61
C VAL A 505 25.94 -5.08 -28.85
N PRO A 506 25.85 -6.18 -28.07
CA PRO A 506 24.61 -6.49 -27.33
C PRO A 506 24.21 -5.40 -26.34
N PHE A 507 25.19 -4.78 -25.67
CA PHE A 507 24.93 -3.72 -24.71
C PHE A 507 24.35 -2.48 -25.38
N LEU A 508 24.97 -2.00 -26.47
CA LEU A 508 24.52 -0.81 -27.17
C LEU A 508 23.20 -1.03 -27.89
N THR A 509 23.01 -2.17 -28.56
CA THR A 509 21.73 -2.51 -29.22
C THR A 509 20.58 -2.48 -28.21
N LYS A 510 20.74 -3.14 -27.04
CA LYS A 510 19.71 -3.12 -26.00
C LYS A 510 19.41 -1.70 -25.50
N LYS A 511 20.44 -0.88 -25.29
CA LYS A 511 20.26 0.50 -24.86
C LYS A 511 19.63 1.37 -25.94
N MET A 512 19.96 1.17 -27.22
CA MET A 512 19.35 1.89 -28.34
C MET A 512 17.86 1.55 -28.48
N LEU A 513 17.49 0.28 -28.38
CA LEU A 513 16.09 -0.16 -28.40
C LEU A 513 15.27 0.48 -27.26
N ILE A 514 15.84 0.53 -26.03
CA ILE A 514 15.19 1.24 -24.90
C ILE A 514 14.99 2.72 -25.19
N ASN A 515 15.86 3.34 -25.99
CA ASN A 515 15.75 4.74 -26.40
C ASN A 515 14.92 4.93 -27.68
N GLY A 516 14.20 3.90 -28.14
CA GLY A 516 13.26 3.99 -29.27
C GLY A 516 13.86 3.68 -30.64
N ALA A 517 15.04 3.07 -30.70
CA ALA A 517 15.59 2.59 -31.97
C ALA A 517 14.83 1.34 -32.45
N SER A 518 14.86 1.11 -33.76
CA SER A 518 14.40 -0.09 -34.43
C SER A 518 15.48 -1.16 -34.42
N GLU A 519 15.08 -2.38 -34.76
CA GLU A 519 16.00 -3.51 -34.89
C GLU A 519 16.90 -3.40 -36.14
N LYS A 520 16.57 -2.51 -37.09
CA LYS A 520 17.34 -2.29 -38.32
C LYS A 520 18.49 -1.31 -38.07
N LEU A 521 19.52 -1.79 -37.37
CA LEU A 521 20.72 -1.01 -37.07
C LEU A 521 21.81 -1.18 -38.15
N THR A 522 22.62 -0.14 -38.29
CA THR A 522 23.84 -0.14 -39.12
C THR A 522 25.03 0.30 -38.30
N ALA A 523 26.25 -0.05 -38.72
CA ALA A 523 27.46 0.23 -37.98
C ALA A 523 28.51 1.00 -38.80
N CYS A 524 29.20 1.92 -38.15
CA CYS A 524 30.45 2.50 -38.63
C CYS A 524 31.58 2.17 -37.65
N ILE A 525 32.71 1.68 -38.16
CA ILE A 525 33.88 1.33 -37.36
C ILE A 525 35.03 2.25 -37.71
N ILE A 526 35.61 2.88 -36.70
CA ILE A 526 36.76 3.78 -36.90
C ILE A 526 37.90 3.34 -35.98
N GLY A 527 39.04 3.03 -36.57
CA GLY A 527 40.26 2.72 -35.84
C GLY A 527 41.09 3.98 -35.60
N GLY A 528 41.71 4.06 -34.42
CA GLY A 528 42.74 5.06 -34.13
C GLY A 528 44.07 4.77 -34.83
N ALA A 529 45.11 5.50 -34.43
CA ALA A 529 46.43 5.43 -35.05
C ALA A 529 47.05 4.02 -34.95
N GLN A 530 47.56 3.50 -36.07
CA GLN A 530 48.35 2.27 -36.08
C GLN A 530 49.74 2.56 -35.49
N ILE A 531 50.13 1.79 -34.48
CA ILE A 531 51.54 1.66 -34.10
C ILE A 531 52.18 0.83 -35.20
N PHE A 532 53.15 1.40 -35.92
CA PHE A 532 54.04 0.67 -36.84
C PHE A 532 54.80 -0.41 -36.07
N ASN A 533 54.19 -1.58 -35.89
CA ASN A 533 54.95 -2.78 -35.52
C ASN A 533 54.15 -4.03 -35.85
N LYS A 534 54.69 -4.86 -36.77
CA LYS A 534 54.19 -6.19 -37.20
C LYS A 534 54.05 -7.22 -36.04
N LYS A 535 54.17 -6.81 -34.77
CA LYS A 535 54.17 -7.68 -33.57
C LYS A 535 52.84 -7.71 -32.80
N TYR A 536 51.81 -6.96 -33.20
CA TYR A 536 50.54 -6.89 -32.44
C TYR A 536 49.33 -7.48 -33.19
N ASN A 537 49.30 -8.82 -33.33
CA ASN A 537 48.12 -9.63 -33.71
C ASN A 537 46.88 -9.36 -32.83
N SER A 538 47.03 -8.60 -31.74
CA SER A 538 46.00 -8.30 -30.76
C SER A 538 44.96 -7.26 -31.22
N VAL A 539 45.33 -6.34 -32.12
CA VAL A 539 44.45 -5.27 -32.61
C VAL A 539 43.51 -5.79 -33.70
N GLU A 540 44.03 -6.56 -34.66
CA GLU A 540 43.24 -7.26 -35.68
C GLU A 540 42.23 -8.22 -35.06
N ARG A 541 42.62 -8.97 -34.01
CA ARG A 541 41.71 -9.85 -33.26
C ARG A 541 40.53 -9.11 -32.59
N ILE A 542 40.66 -7.82 -32.28
CA ILE A 542 39.53 -7.02 -31.75
C ILE A 542 38.55 -6.72 -32.87
N LEU A 543 39.06 -6.27 -34.01
CA LEU A 543 38.24 -5.94 -35.16
C LEU A 543 37.46 -7.16 -35.65
N GLU A 544 38.11 -8.31 -35.78
CA GLU A 544 37.46 -9.57 -36.16
C GLU A 544 36.34 -9.95 -35.19
N LYS A 545 36.59 -9.85 -33.89
CA LYS A 545 35.57 -10.12 -32.86
C LYS A 545 34.41 -9.15 -32.93
N LEU A 546 34.68 -7.86 -33.16
CA LEU A 546 33.64 -6.85 -33.29
C LEU A 546 32.76 -7.12 -34.52
N LYS A 547 33.39 -7.46 -35.66
CA LYS A 547 32.69 -7.84 -36.89
C LYS A 547 31.83 -9.10 -36.70
N LEU A 548 32.36 -10.09 -35.98
CA LEU A 548 31.61 -11.32 -35.66
C LEU A 548 30.39 -11.02 -34.80
N GLU A 549 30.52 -10.18 -33.77
CA GLU A 549 29.39 -9.77 -32.94
C GLU A 549 28.35 -8.96 -33.73
N LEU A 550 28.76 -8.01 -34.57
CA LEU A 550 27.83 -7.28 -35.44
C LEU A 550 27.04 -8.23 -36.36
N LYS A 551 27.71 -9.25 -36.91
CA LYS A 551 27.06 -10.28 -37.74
C LYS A 551 26.03 -11.10 -36.97
N LYS A 552 26.28 -11.45 -35.70
CA LYS A 552 25.30 -12.17 -34.85
C LYS A 552 24.01 -11.39 -34.63
N TYR A 553 24.10 -10.06 -34.62
CA TYR A 553 22.96 -9.17 -34.43
C TYR A 553 22.38 -8.64 -35.76
N ASN A 554 22.78 -9.22 -36.91
CA ASN A 554 22.35 -8.79 -38.25
C ASN A 554 22.59 -7.30 -38.54
N ILE A 555 23.64 -6.71 -37.97
CA ILE A 555 24.00 -5.30 -38.15
C ILE A 555 25.03 -5.19 -39.28
N SER A 556 24.66 -4.51 -40.37
CA SER A 556 25.56 -4.29 -41.51
C SER A 556 26.54 -3.14 -41.26
N ILE A 557 27.78 -3.30 -41.69
CA ILE A 557 28.82 -2.27 -41.58
C ILE A 557 28.73 -1.37 -42.81
N GLN A 558 28.37 -0.10 -42.62
CA GLN A 558 28.25 0.88 -43.70
C GLN A 558 29.60 1.50 -44.08
N LYS A 559 30.41 1.85 -43.09
CA LYS A 559 31.73 2.45 -43.30
C LYS A 559 32.73 1.92 -42.29
N GLU A 560 33.93 1.66 -42.78
CA GLU A 560 35.07 1.20 -41.99
C GLU A 560 36.28 2.06 -42.35
N HIS A 561 36.88 2.72 -41.37
CA HIS A 561 38.07 3.55 -41.58
C HIS A 561 39.09 3.31 -40.47
N ILE A 562 40.11 2.51 -40.75
CA ILE A 562 41.06 1.99 -39.76
C ILE A 562 42.47 2.49 -40.08
N GLY A 563 43.32 2.70 -39.07
CA GLY A 563 44.78 2.83 -39.25
C GLY A 563 45.33 4.26 -39.13
N GLY A 564 46.41 4.58 -39.86
CA GLY A 564 47.01 5.92 -39.91
C GLY A 564 48.17 6.16 -38.94
N ALA A 565 49.10 7.03 -39.33
CA ALA A 565 50.35 7.30 -38.59
C ALA A 565 50.22 8.30 -37.42
N TYR A 566 49.08 8.99 -37.32
CA TYR A 566 48.88 10.10 -36.38
C TYR A 566 47.63 9.87 -35.52
N PRO A 567 47.63 10.36 -34.26
CA PRO A 567 46.43 10.39 -33.41
C PRO A 567 45.24 11.01 -34.14
N ARG A 568 44.05 10.44 -33.90
CA ARG A 568 42.81 10.82 -34.57
C ARG A 568 41.79 11.35 -33.57
N ASP A 569 41.18 12.47 -33.89
CA ASP A 569 40.00 12.98 -33.21
C ASP A 569 38.77 12.68 -34.08
N ILE A 570 37.68 12.26 -33.45
CA ILE A 570 36.43 11.92 -34.14
C ILE A 570 35.32 12.82 -33.66
N LYS A 571 34.65 13.49 -34.58
CA LYS A 571 33.47 14.32 -34.32
C LYS A 571 32.26 13.75 -35.04
N LEU A 572 31.27 13.30 -34.28
CA LEU A 572 29.98 12.86 -34.77
C LEU A 572 28.99 14.04 -34.70
N ASN A 573 28.46 14.44 -35.85
CA ASN A 573 27.37 15.41 -35.93
C ASN A 573 26.07 14.69 -36.31
N ILE A 574 25.19 14.54 -35.34
CA ILE A 574 23.94 13.77 -35.47
C ILE A 574 22.94 14.52 -36.36
N LYS A 575 22.83 15.85 -36.22
CA LYS A 575 21.95 16.67 -37.07
C LYS A 575 22.35 16.58 -38.55
N LYS A 576 23.65 16.64 -38.83
CA LYS A 576 24.18 16.63 -40.21
C LYS A 576 24.43 15.21 -40.73
N LYS A 577 24.21 14.17 -39.92
CA LYS A 577 24.52 12.76 -40.22
C LYS A 577 25.93 12.58 -40.79
N ARG A 578 26.91 13.22 -40.15
CA ARG A 578 28.30 13.28 -40.63
C ARG A 578 29.27 12.91 -39.54
N ILE A 579 30.28 12.14 -39.92
CA ILE A 579 31.43 11.85 -39.08
C ILE A 579 32.65 12.55 -39.66
N LEU A 580 33.33 13.32 -38.83
CA LEU A 580 34.59 13.98 -39.18
C LEU A 580 35.72 13.30 -38.43
N ILE A 581 36.76 12.90 -39.17
CA ILE A 581 38.02 12.41 -38.60
C ILE A 581 39.10 13.48 -38.84
N GLN A 582 39.69 13.98 -37.77
CA GLN A 582 40.74 14.99 -37.79
C GLN A 582 42.06 14.39 -37.30
N PHE A 583 43.17 14.68 -37.99
CA PHE A 583 44.49 14.16 -37.63
C PHE A 583 45.27 15.20 -36.82
N GLY A 584 45.90 14.77 -35.72
CA GLY A 584 46.43 15.66 -34.67
C GLY A 584 47.50 16.69 -35.08
N SER A 585 48.19 16.50 -36.21
CA SER A 585 49.26 17.41 -36.69
C SER A 585 49.02 18.02 -38.07
N ASN A 586 48.14 17.43 -38.88
CA ASN A 586 47.76 17.95 -40.19
C ASN A 586 46.25 18.14 -40.19
N LYS A 587 45.76 19.38 -40.35
CA LYS A 587 44.33 19.75 -40.44
C LYS A 587 43.58 19.12 -41.64
N LYS A 588 44.02 17.97 -42.15
CA LYS A 588 43.27 17.14 -43.09
C LYS A 588 42.07 16.54 -42.36
N GLU A 589 40.91 16.65 -42.99
CA GLU A 589 39.65 16.12 -42.46
C GLU A 589 39.11 15.06 -43.43
N ILE A 590 38.70 13.92 -42.89
CA ILE A 590 37.96 12.91 -43.67
C ILE A 590 36.50 12.97 -43.24
N LYS A 591 35.61 13.08 -44.23
CA LYS A 591 34.16 13.08 -44.06
C LYS A 591 33.62 11.70 -44.39
N LEU A 592 33.11 11.01 -43.38
CA LEU A 592 32.39 9.74 -43.49
C LEU A 592 30.89 9.95 -43.26
#